data_AF-A0A7W0XGM6-F1
#
_entry.id   AF-A0A7W0XGM6-F1
#
_cell.length_a   1.000
_cell.length_b   1.000
_cell.length_c   1.000
_cell.angle_alpha   90.00
_cell.angle_beta   90.00
_cell.angle_gamma   90.00
#
_symmetry.space_group_name_H-M   'P 1'
#
loop_
_entity.id
_entity.type
_entity.pdbx_description
1 polymer ?
#
loop_
_entity_poly.entity_id
_entity_poly.type
_entity_poly.pdbx_seq_one_letter_code
_entity_poly.pdbx_strand_id
1 'polypeptide(L)'
;MLERLKQIETRYEELSRDLLSPELLADHSAYSKVAKQHRALGHIVKQYRAWNVLKKELAGARELLETADDDEMREMAHLEVEDLQAKLDSTELDLKLL
;
A
#
# COMPACT_ATOMS: atom_id res chain seq x y z
N MET A 1 -9.86 -2.81 -10.22
CA MET A 1 -9.20 -3.42 -9.06
C MET A 1 -8.66 -2.34 -8.13
N LEU A 2 -7.73 -1.48 -8.56
CA LEU A 2 -7.13 -0.44 -7.71
C LEU A 2 -8.14 0.51 -7.05
N GLU A 3 -9.19 0.92 -7.76
CA GLU A 3 -10.27 1.74 -7.17
C GLU A 3 -10.96 1.04 -5.99
N ARG A 4 -11.14 -0.29 -6.05
CA ARG A 4 -11.71 -1.06 -4.93
C ARG A 4 -10.74 -1.12 -3.75
N LEU A 5 -9.45 -1.31 -4.00
CA LEU A 5 -8.43 -1.31 -2.94
C LEU A 5 -8.34 0.05 -2.25
N LYS A 6 -8.46 1.14 -3.01
CA LYS A 6 -8.54 2.50 -2.49
C LYS A 6 -9.77 2.68 -1.59
N GLN A 7 -10.94 2.19 -2.00
CA GLN A 7 -12.15 2.21 -1.17
C GLN A 7 -11.98 1.39 0.11
N ILE A 8 -11.32 0.23 0.04
CA ILE A 8 -10.99 -0.61 1.21
C ILE A 8 -10.06 0.14 2.16
N GLU A 9 -9.03 0.82 1.65
CA GLU A 9 -8.14 1.66 2.46
C GLU A 9 -8.89 2.82 3.13
N THR A 10 -9.74 3.53 2.39
CA THR A 10 -10.58 4.60 2.96
C THR A 10 -11.46 4.06 4.08
N ARG A 11 -12.12 2.93 3.86
CA ARG A 11 -12.96 2.29 4.88
C ARG A 11 -12.15 1.86 6.10
N TYR A 12 -10.95 1.32 5.90
CA TYR A 12 -10.06 0.96 6.99
C TYR A 12 -9.69 2.18 7.84
N GLU A 13 -9.35 3.31 7.22
CA GLU A 13 -9.02 4.56 7.92
C GLU A 13 -10.21 5.13 8.69
N GLU A 14 -11.43 5.07 8.14
CA GLU A 14 -12.66 5.42 8.86
C GLU A 14 -12.81 4.55 10.12
N LEU A 15 -12.70 3.23 9.98
CA LEU A 15 -12.79 2.31 11.11
C LEU A 15 -11.66 2.56 12.13
N SER A 16 -10.46 2.93 11.69
CA SER A 16 -9.37 3.31 12.60
C SER A 16 -9.73 4.55 13.42
N ARG A 17 -10.40 5.54 12.81
CA ARG A 17 -10.87 6.75 13.52
C ARG A 17 -12.01 6.43 14.48
N ASP A 18 -12.96 5.60 14.07
CA ASP A 18 -14.07 5.16 14.92
C ASP A 18 -13.55 4.43 16.17
N LEU A 19 -12.50 3.61 16.04
CA LEU A 19 -11.87 2.91 17.17
C LEU A 19 -11.23 3.85 18.21
N LEU A 20 -11.03 5.13 17.87
CA LEU A 20 -10.50 6.15 18.77
C LEU A 20 -11.61 7.03 19.39
N SER A 21 -12.88 6.86 18.98
CA SER A 21 -14.00 7.63 19.50
C SER A 21 -14.33 7.23 20.96
N PRO A 22 -14.48 8.22 21.88
CA PRO A 22 -14.91 7.96 23.26
C PRO A 22 -16.26 7.23 23.34
N GLU A 23 -17.19 7.54 22.43
CA GLU A 23 -18.51 6.93 22.36
C GLU A 23 -18.41 5.42 22.05
N LEU A 24 -17.53 5.05 21.13
CA LEU A 24 -17.30 3.65 20.80
C LEU A 24 -16.52 2.92 21.89
N LEU A 25 -15.55 3.58 22.54
CA LEU A 25 -14.79 3.01 23.65
C LEU A 25 -15.68 2.70 24.87
N ALA A 26 -16.78 3.44 25.04
CA ALA A 26 -17.77 3.21 26.09
C ALA A 26 -18.73 2.04 25.78
N ASP A 27 -18.91 1.64 24.51
CA ASP A 27 -19.73 0.50 24.10
C ASP A 27 -18.88 -0.68 23.62
N HIS A 28 -18.67 -1.64 24.52
CA HIS A 28 -17.84 -2.81 24.27
C HIS A 28 -18.33 -3.69 23.11
N SER A 29 -19.64 -3.75 22.88
CA SER A 29 -20.25 -4.56 21.81
C SER A 29 -20.02 -3.90 20.45
N ALA A 30 -20.27 -2.60 20.36
CA ALA A 30 -20.01 -1.82 19.15
C ALA A 30 -18.51 -1.80 18.83
N TYR A 31 -17.65 -1.56 19.82
CA TYR A 31 -16.19 -1.61 19.66
C TYR A 31 -15.72 -2.95 19.09
N SER A 32 -16.18 -4.08 19.64
CA SER A 32 -15.79 -5.41 19.16
C SER A 32 -16.17 -5.64 17.69
N LYS A 33 -17.32 -5.13 17.25
CA LYS A 33 -17.75 -5.23 15.84
C LYS A 33 -16.86 -4.41 14.92
N VAL A 34 -16.59 -3.16 15.26
CA VAL A 34 -15.72 -2.26 14.47
C VAL A 34 -14.30 -2.82 14.42
N ALA A 35 -13.76 -3.29 15.56
CA ALA A 35 -12.42 -3.86 15.64
C ALA A 35 -12.27 -5.13 14.77
N LYS A 36 -13.31 -5.97 14.71
CA LYS A 36 -13.32 -7.14 13.81
C LYS A 36 -13.32 -6.73 12.33
N GLN A 37 -14.14 -5.76 11.94
CA GLN A 37 -14.15 -5.22 10.57
C GLN A 37 -12.80 -4.63 10.20
N HIS A 38 -12.22 -3.80 11.07
CA HIS A 38 -10.91 -3.19 10.87
C HIS A 38 -9.81 -4.24 10.68
N ARG A 39 -9.77 -5.27 11.54
CA ARG A 39 -8.80 -6.37 11.40
C ARG A 39 -8.97 -7.15 10.09
N ALA A 40 -10.21 -7.38 9.66
CA ALA A 40 -10.47 -8.09 8.40
C ALA A 40 -9.88 -7.35 7.19
N LEU A 41 -9.96 -6.01 7.17
CA LEU A 41 -9.42 -5.20 6.07
C LEU A 41 -7.91 -4.98 6.15
N GLY A 42 -7.31 -5.10 7.34
CA GLY A 42 -5.91 -4.70 7.60
C GLY A 42 -4.87 -5.40 6.71
N HIS A 43 -5.06 -6.67 6.38
CA HIS A 43 -4.12 -7.40 5.51
C HIS A 43 -4.13 -6.86 4.08
N ILE A 44 -5.32 -6.61 3.52
CA ILE A 44 -5.50 -6.04 2.18
C ILE A 44 -4.88 -4.64 2.12
N VAL A 45 -5.17 -3.80 3.12
CA VAL A 45 -4.65 -2.42 3.18
C VAL A 45 -3.13 -2.41 3.32
N LYS A 46 -2.55 -3.30 4.14
CA LYS A 46 -1.09 -3.41 4.27
C LYS A 46 -0.44 -3.71 2.92
N GLN A 47 -0.99 -4.67 2.17
CA GLN A 47 -0.43 -5.07 0.88
C GLN A 47 -0.62 -4.00 -0.19
N TYR A 48 -1.77 -3.32 -0.19
CA TYR A 48 -2.02 -2.19 -1.09
C TYR A 48 -1.10 -1.00 -0.81
N ARG A 49 -0.84 -0.69 0.47
CA ARG A 49 0.14 0.34 0.86
C ARG A 49 1.55 -0.01 0.44
N ALA A 50 1.96 -1.28 0.55
CA ALA A 50 3.26 -1.74 0.07
C ALA A 50 3.39 -1.56 -1.46
N TRP A 51 2.34 -1.92 -2.22
CA TRP A 51 2.30 -1.65 -3.66
C TRP A 51 2.43 -0.16 -4.00
N ASN A 52 1.75 0.72 -3.25
CA ASN A 52 1.87 2.17 -3.43
C ASN A 52 3.29 2.69 -3.14
N VAL A 53 4.00 2.11 -2.18
CA VAL A 53 5.40 2.45 -1.88
C VAL A 53 6.30 2.02 -3.04
N LEU A 54 6.22 0.77 -3.47
CA LEU A 54 6.99 0.26 -4.62
C LEU A 54 6.76 1.10 -5.88
N LYS A 55 5.51 1.53 -6.11
CA LYS A 55 5.18 2.40 -7.25
C LYS A 55 5.89 3.76 -7.16
N LYS A 56 6.03 4.33 -5.96
CA LYS A 56 6.75 5.60 -5.76
C LYS A 56 8.26 5.42 -5.90
N GLU A 57 8.81 4.35 -5.33
CA GLU A 57 10.22 4.00 -5.46
C GLU A 57 10.59 3.80 -6.93
N LEU A 58 9.78 3.05 -7.69
CA LEU A 58 9.98 2.86 -9.13
C LEU A 58 9.95 4.17 -9.91
N ALA A 59 9.06 5.10 -9.55
CA ALA A 59 9.02 6.41 -10.18
C ALA A 59 10.30 7.21 -9.91
N GLY A 60 10.81 7.17 -8.67
CA GLY A 60 12.08 7.80 -8.32
C GLY A 60 13.29 7.17 -9.03
N ALA A 61 13.34 5.84 -9.12
CA ALA A 61 14.41 5.14 -9.84
C ALA A 61 14.40 5.46 -11.35
N ARG A 62 13.22 5.62 -11.95
CA ARG A 62 13.08 6.07 -13.35
C ARG A 62 13.54 7.51 -13.54
N GLU A 63 13.21 8.40 -12.62
CA GLU A 63 13.69 9.79 -12.65
C GLU A 63 15.22 9.84 -12.53
N LEU A 64 15.80 9.02 -11.65
CA LEU A 64 17.26 8.89 -11.53
C LEU A 64 17.89 8.37 -12.82
N LEU A 65 17.29 7.35 -13.45
CA LEU A 65 17.75 6.81 -14.73
C LEU A 65 17.75 7.86 -15.85
N GLU A 66 16.72 8.74 -15.87
CA GLU A 66 16.61 9.83 -16.84
C GLU A 66 17.61 10.97 -16.58
N THR A 67 17.97 11.21 -15.31
CA THR A 67 18.83 12.31 -14.90
C THR A 67 20.30 11.92 -14.68
N ALA A 68 20.63 10.62 -14.75
CA ALA A 68 21.98 10.10 -14.60
C ALA A 68 22.97 10.68 -15.63
N ASP A 69 24.08 11.23 -15.13
CA ASP A 69 25.11 11.94 -15.89
C ASP A 69 26.31 11.07 -16.28
N ASP A 70 26.43 9.87 -15.70
CA ASP A 70 27.45 8.88 -16.04
C ASP A 70 26.86 7.48 -16.30
N ASP A 71 27.65 6.64 -16.97
CA ASP A 71 27.21 5.30 -17.40
C ASP A 71 27.11 4.29 -16.25
N GLU A 72 27.88 4.47 -15.16
CA GLU A 72 27.80 3.60 -13.97
C GLU A 72 26.51 3.88 -13.21
N MET A 73 26.16 5.15 -13.00
CA MET A 73 24.91 5.57 -12.38
C MET A 73 23.70 5.15 -13.21
N ARG A 74 23.78 5.23 -14.53
CA ARG A 74 22.71 4.78 -15.43
C ARG A 74 22.49 3.27 -15.32
N GLU A 75 23.54 2.46 -15.30
CA GLU A 75 23.43 1.01 -15.15
C GLU A 75 22.82 0.64 -13.78
N MET A 76 23.27 1.28 -12.70
CA MET A 76 22.70 1.06 -11.36
C MET A 76 21.22 1.39 -11.30
N ALA A 77 20.81 2.55 -11.82
CA ALA A 77 19.41 2.96 -11.85
C ALA A 77 18.57 2.02 -12.73
N HIS A 78 19.11 1.51 -13.84
CA HIS A 78 18.43 0.54 -14.70
C HIS A 78 18.14 -0.76 -13.96
N LEU A 79 19.14 -1.34 -13.28
CA LEU A 79 18.98 -2.55 -12.48
C LEU A 79 17.95 -2.36 -11.35
N GLU A 80 17.95 -1.19 -10.71
CA GLU A 80 16.96 -0.85 -9.67
C GLU A 80 15.54 -0.76 -10.25
N VAL A 81 15.37 -0.14 -11.42
CA VAL A 81 14.08 -0.08 -12.12
C VAL A 81 13.56 -1.49 -12.45
N GLU A 82 14.42 -2.39 -12.93
CA GLU A 82 14.04 -3.78 -13.24
C GLU A 82 13.59 -4.55 -12.00
N ASP A 83 14.35 -4.47 -10.91
CA ASP A 83 14.01 -5.14 -9.64
C ASP A 83 12.70 -4.59 -9.03
N LEU A 84 12.54 -3.26 -9.00
CA LEU A 84 11.33 -2.62 -8.50
C LEU A 84 10.11 -2.95 -9.36
N GLN A 85 10.26 -3.02 -10.68
CA GLN A 85 9.19 -3.41 -11.58
C GLN A 85 8.75 -4.86 -11.33
N ALA A 86 9.69 -5.79 -11.20
CA ALA A 86 9.39 -7.20 -10.90
C ALA A 86 8.65 -7.36 -9.55
N LYS A 87 9.10 -6.63 -8.51
CA LYS A 87 8.43 -6.61 -7.20
C LYS A 87 7.03 -6.02 -7.27
N LEU A 88 6.86 -4.94 -8.03
CA LEU A 88 5.56 -4.29 -8.22
C LEU A 88 4.58 -5.23 -8.91
N ASP A 89 5.01 -5.93 -9.96
CA ASP A 89 4.19 -6.87 -10.72
C ASP A 89 3.76 -8.06 -9.86
N SER A 90 4.70 -8.64 -9.09
CA SER A 90 4.38 -9.72 -8.13
C SER A 90 3.37 -9.26 -7.08
N THR A 91 3.56 -8.07 -6.50
CA THR A 91 2.65 -7.53 -5.49
C THR A 91 1.27 -7.22 -6.08
N GLU A 92 1.21 -6.74 -7.32
CA GLU A 92 -0.06 -6.50 -8.00
C GLU A 92 -0.81 -7.80 -8.28
N LEU A 93 -0.10 -8.88 -8.60
CA LEU A 93 -0.70 -10.21 -8.76
C LEU A 93 -1.28 -10.72 -7.44
N ASP A 94 -0.53 -10.64 -6.34
CA ASP A 94 -1.02 -11.01 -5.00
C ASP A 94 -2.29 -10.22 -4.63
N LEU A 95 -2.31 -8.92 -4.91
CA LEU A 95 -3.47 -8.05 -4.69
C LEU A 95 -4.70 -8.42 -5.54
N LYS A 96 -4.51 -9.05 -6.71
CA LYS A 96 -5.62 -9.54 -7.55
C LYS A 96 -6.22 -10.84 -7.03
N LEU A 97 -5.48 -11.59 -6.20
CA LEU A 97 -5.90 -12.88 -5.64
C LEU A 97 -6.60 -12.76 -4.28
N LEU A 98 -6.54 -11.58 -3.65
CA LEU A 98 -7.28 -11.22 -2.43
C LEU A 98 -8.73 -10.80 -2.74
#